data_AF-A0A2U3N9K4-F1
#
_entry.id   AF-A0A2U3N9K4-F1
#
_cell.length_a   1.000
_cell.length_b   1.000
_cell.length_c   1.000
_cell.angle_alpha   90.00
_cell.angle_beta   90.00
_cell.angle_gamma   90.00
#
_symmetry.space_group_name_H-M   'P 1'
#
loop_
_entity.id
_entity.type
_entity.pdbx_description
1 polymer ?
#
loop_
_entity_poly.entity_id
_entity_poly.type
_entity_poly.pdbx_seq_one_letter_code
_entity_poly.pdbx_strand_id
1 'polypeptide(L)'
;VAQRDSGPADKLAAQVARHIEADVVRRGWTVGESLGSEQALQQRYGVSRSVLREAVRLVEHHQVARMRRGPGGGLLICEPDAGPATRAVVIYLQYVGTTLVDLLNARLVLEPLAASLAAERIDEVGIDRLRAVLRAQRHWRPGMPAPRDEFHIALAGQSKSPVLQLFIDILIRLTTRYALQSRTDSATEAIEAVDHMHKHHAEIVAAVTAGDAARARSLSERHVEAVTAWLQRHHPGGKGRPRAPRRRLDGDAPQGKLAEMLAATIGDEIADGDWQAGSVFGTETALLERYRVSRAVFREAVRLLEYHSVAQMRRGPGGGLIVTRPRAEASIDTIALYLQYRKPTGEDLRRVRDAIEIDNVARVVKRRTDSEVAAFLDANRGAHEGGVREAPEAMVDEIRFHLGLAQLAGNALLDLFLRIVIEVFRRHWSSTGQSQPTWDDVAAVEHAHARILQAIKAGDDSLARYRIRRHLDAAASWWL
;
A
#
# COMPACT_ATOMS: atom_id res chain seq x y z
N VAL A 1 -20.94 0.20 -12.90
CA VAL A 1 -21.27 0.46 -14.33
C VAL A 1 -19.98 0.57 -15.13
N ALA A 2 -19.86 -0.32 -16.13
CA ALA A 2 -18.77 -0.51 -17.09
C ALA A 2 -17.37 -0.82 -16.51
N GLN A 3 -17.15 -2.08 -16.12
CA GLN A 3 -15.87 -2.72 -16.40
C GLN A 3 -15.62 -2.56 -17.90
N ARG A 4 -14.52 -1.92 -18.30
CA ARG A 4 -14.01 -2.18 -19.65
C ARG A 4 -13.61 -3.64 -19.62
N ASP A 5 -14.43 -4.48 -20.23
CA ASP A 5 -14.05 -5.84 -20.52
C ASP A 5 -12.82 -5.74 -21.43
N SER A 6 -11.65 -6.01 -20.85
CA SER A 6 -10.38 -5.90 -21.55
C SER A 6 -10.39 -6.91 -22.69
N GLY A 7 -10.06 -6.47 -23.90
CA GLY A 7 -10.11 -7.35 -25.07
C GLY A 7 -9.17 -8.55 -24.91
N PRO A 8 -9.33 -9.62 -25.71
CA PRO A 8 -8.44 -10.80 -25.64
C PRO A 8 -6.94 -10.44 -25.72
N ALA A 9 -6.60 -9.42 -26.50
CA ALA A 9 -5.24 -8.90 -26.64
C ALA A 9 -4.71 -8.21 -25.37
N ASP A 10 -5.56 -7.47 -24.63
CA ASP A 10 -5.18 -6.82 -23.37
C ASP A 10 -4.94 -7.89 -22.28
N LYS A 11 -5.78 -8.93 -22.26
CA LYS A 11 -5.60 -10.10 -21.38
C LYS A 11 -4.29 -10.82 -21.69
N LEU A 12 -3.96 -11.00 -22.97
CA LEU A 12 -2.70 -11.64 -23.39
C LEU A 12 -1.48 -10.77 -23.05
N ALA A 13 -1.53 -9.45 -23.29
CA ALA A 13 -0.45 -8.53 -22.91
C ALA A 13 -0.17 -8.55 -21.40
N ALA A 14 -1.23 -8.55 -20.58
CA ALA A 14 -1.10 -8.68 -19.12
C ALA A 14 -0.50 -10.03 -18.69
N GLN A 15 -0.83 -11.13 -19.37
CA GLN A 15 -0.19 -12.43 -19.13
C GLN A 15 1.30 -12.41 -19.48
N VAL A 16 1.68 -11.83 -20.62
CA VAL A 16 3.08 -11.69 -21.02
C VAL A 16 3.85 -10.80 -20.04
N ALA A 17 3.26 -9.69 -19.57
CA ALA A 17 3.86 -8.83 -18.55
C ALA A 17 4.15 -9.59 -17.25
N ARG A 18 3.17 -10.37 -16.76
CA ARG A 18 3.36 -11.25 -15.59
C ARG A 18 4.45 -12.30 -15.80
N HIS A 19 4.57 -12.88 -16.99
CA HIS A 19 5.66 -13.82 -17.30
C HIS A 19 7.02 -13.13 -17.30
N ILE A 20 7.11 -11.90 -17.83
CA ILE A 20 8.34 -11.10 -17.79
C ILE A 20 8.73 -10.80 -16.33
N GLU A 21 7.78 -10.34 -15.51
CA GLU A 21 8.00 -10.07 -14.08
C GLU A 21 8.46 -11.32 -13.32
N ALA A 22 7.82 -12.46 -13.53
CA ALA A 22 8.23 -13.72 -12.95
C ALA A 22 9.65 -14.14 -13.40
N ASP A 23 10.03 -13.83 -14.65
CA ASP A 23 11.41 -14.07 -15.12
C ASP A 23 12.43 -13.18 -14.38
N VAL A 24 12.10 -11.90 -14.15
CA VAL A 24 12.93 -10.99 -13.37
C VAL A 24 13.12 -11.50 -11.94
N VAL A 25 12.05 -11.95 -11.30
CA VAL A 25 12.08 -12.51 -9.94
C VAL A 25 12.93 -13.78 -9.89
N ARG A 26 12.73 -14.73 -10.82
CA ARG A 26 13.51 -15.98 -10.88
C ARG A 26 15.00 -15.76 -11.13
N ARG A 27 15.37 -14.71 -11.86
CA ARG A 27 16.77 -14.29 -12.07
C ARG A 27 17.39 -13.62 -10.84
N GLY A 28 16.63 -13.44 -9.76
CA GLY A 28 17.10 -12.78 -8.54
C GLY A 28 17.11 -11.25 -8.62
N TRP A 29 16.39 -10.67 -9.58
CA TRP A 29 16.27 -9.22 -9.78
C TRP A 29 17.61 -8.52 -10.04
N THR A 30 18.34 -9.00 -11.04
CA THR A 30 19.64 -8.48 -11.48
C THR A 30 19.51 -7.13 -12.20
N VAL A 31 19.48 -6.04 -11.43
CA VAL A 31 19.33 -4.66 -11.94
C VAL A 31 20.36 -4.35 -13.03
N GLY A 32 19.90 -3.82 -14.17
CA GLY A 32 20.71 -3.48 -15.33
C GLY A 32 20.88 -4.60 -16.36
N GLU A 33 20.57 -5.86 -16.02
CA GLU A 33 20.60 -6.98 -16.97
C GLU A 33 19.54 -6.80 -18.08
N SER A 34 19.88 -7.19 -19.31
CA SER A 34 18.95 -7.19 -20.45
C SER A 34 18.23 -8.53 -20.56
N LEU A 35 16.89 -8.50 -20.56
CA LEU A 35 16.04 -9.66 -20.80
C LEU A 35 15.97 -10.05 -22.29
N GLY A 36 16.57 -9.24 -23.17
CA GLY A 36 16.62 -9.46 -24.62
C GLY A 36 16.06 -8.29 -25.43
N SER A 37 16.26 -8.37 -26.75
CA SER A 37 15.71 -7.40 -27.71
C SER A 37 14.20 -7.58 -27.90
N GLU A 38 13.53 -6.56 -28.45
CA GLU A 38 12.09 -6.65 -28.79
C GLU A 38 11.79 -7.85 -29.70
N GLN A 39 12.69 -8.20 -30.62
CA GLN A 39 12.54 -9.36 -31.50
C GLN A 39 12.73 -10.68 -30.76
N ALA A 40 13.74 -10.77 -29.88
CA ALA A 40 13.99 -11.96 -29.08
C ALA A 40 12.83 -12.24 -28.11
N LEU A 41 12.27 -11.19 -27.48
CA LEU A 41 11.12 -11.31 -26.59
C LEU A 41 9.84 -11.72 -27.35
N GLN A 42 9.61 -11.22 -28.57
CA GLN A 42 8.50 -11.67 -29.43
C GLN A 42 8.59 -13.17 -29.72
N GLN A 43 9.78 -13.65 -30.10
CA GLN A 43 10.02 -15.07 -30.36
C GLN A 43 9.86 -15.90 -29.09
N ARG A 44 10.44 -15.45 -27.97
CA ARG A 44 10.40 -16.15 -26.68
C ARG A 44 8.97 -16.33 -26.14
N TYR A 45 8.15 -15.30 -26.24
CA TYR A 45 6.77 -15.34 -25.72
C TYR A 45 5.73 -15.72 -26.79
N GLY A 46 6.14 -15.90 -28.05
CA GLY A 46 5.23 -16.29 -29.13
C GLY A 46 4.13 -15.27 -29.43
N VAL A 47 4.39 -13.98 -29.21
CA VAL A 47 3.38 -12.91 -29.36
C VAL A 47 3.73 -11.91 -30.45
N SER A 48 2.70 -11.25 -30.98
CA SER A 48 2.88 -10.18 -31.95
C SER A 48 3.58 -8.96 -31.33
N ARG A 49 4.15 -8.12 -32.19
CA ARG A 49 4.80 -6.87 -31.79
C ARG A 49 3.90 -5.95 -30.97
N SER A 50 2.62 -5.84 -31.33
CA SER A 50 1.66 -4.98 -30.61
C SER A 50 1.41 -5.49 -29.19
N VAL A 51 1.22 -6.79 -29.03
CA VAL A 51 1.03 -7.44 -27.72
C VAL A 51 2.28 -7.30 -26.86
N LEU A 52 3.48 -7.53 -27.41
CA LEU A 52 4.73 -7.35 -26.65
C LEU A 52 4.90 -5.90 -26.20
N ARG A 53 4.62 -4.91 -27.07
CA ARG A 53 4.77 -3.50 -26.71
C ARG A 53 3.82 -3.09 -25.58
N GLU A 54 2.62 -3.64 -25.55
CA GLU A 54 1.69 -3.39 -24.45
C GLU A 54 2.14 -4.12 -23.17
N ALA A 55 2.66 -5.34 -23.27
CA ALA A 55 3.24 -6.05 -22.12
C ALA A 55 4.44 -5.31 -21.53
N VAL A 56 5.39 -4.86 -22.37
CA VAL A 56 6.55 -4.04 -21.96
C VAL A 56 6.10 -2.76 -21.27
N ARG A 57 5.03 -2.13 -21.78
CA ARG A 57 4.48 -0.92 -21.17
C ARG A 57 3.94 -1.18 -19.76
N LEU A 58 3.28 -2.31 -19.52
CA LEU A 58 2.83 -2.70 -18.18
C LEU A 58 4.02 -2.91 -17.24
N VAL A 59 5.06 -3.63 -17.70
CA VAL A 59 6.30 -3.86 -16.94
C VAL A 59 7.03 -2.55 -16.62
N GLU A 60 7.02 -1.59 -17.54
CA GLU A 60 7.53 -0.23 -17.33
C GLU A 60 6.71 0.54 -16.29
N HIS A 61 5.37 0.45 -16.33
CA HIS A 61 4.50 1.08 -15.32
C HIS A 61 4.70 0.50 -13.92
N HIS A 62 4.92 -0.80 -13.82
CA HIS A 62 5.29 -1.46 -12.58
C HIS A 62 6.71 -1.12 -12.10
N GLN A 63 7.48 -0.34 -12.87
CA GLN A 63 8.88 0.01 -12.58
C GLN A 63 9.83 -1.21 -12.50
N VAL A 64 9.49 -2.32 -13.14
CA VAL A 64 10.29 -3.57 -13.07
C VAL A 64 11.39 -3.61 -14.13
N ALA A 65 11.11 -3.11 -15.33
CA ALA A 65 12.09 -3.05 -16.42
C ALA A 65 11.78 -1.89 -17.37
N ARG A 66 12.79 -1.44 -18.13
CA ARG A 66 12.67 -0.35 -19.10
C ARG A 66 13.30 -0.71 -20.44
N MET A 67 12.60 -0.40 -21.52
CA MET A 67 13.09 -0.64 -22.87
C MET A 67 14.16 0.39 -23.27
N ARG A 68 15.39 -0.06 -23.52
CA ARG A 68 16.47 0.76 -24.07
C ARG A 68 16.67 0.46 -25.56
N ARG A 69 16.64 1.50 -26.39
CA ARG A 69 16.93 1.39 -27.83
C ARG A 69 18.44 1.50 -28.12
N GLY A 70 18.89 0.90 -29.22
CA GLY A 70 20.27 0.99 -29.72
C GLY A 70 21.12 -0.26 -29.48
N PRO A 71 22.41 -0.24 -29.91
CA PRO A 71 23.36 -1.34 -29.68
C PRO A 71 23.50 -1.68 -28.20
N GLY A 72 23.43 -2.96 -27.84
CA GLY A 72 23.37 -3.40 -26.44
C GLY A 72 22.08 -3.02 -25.70
N GLY A 73 21.04 -2.57 -26.42
CA GLY A 73 19.70 -2.30 -25.88
C GLY A 73 18.92 -3.57 -25.54
N GLY A 74 17.62 -3.39 -25.33
CA GLY A 74 16.70 -4.44 -24.88
C GLY A 74 15.88 -3.99 -23.68
N LEU A 75 15.09 -4.92 -23.14
CA LEU A 75 14.32 -4.69 -21.93
C LEU A 75 15.23 -4.88 -20.71
N LEU A 76 15.64 -3.78 -20.07
CA LEU A 76 16.60 -3.79 -18.96
C LEU A 76 15.89 -3.81 -17.61
N ILE A 77 16.32 -4.67 -16.69
CA ILE A 77 15.78 -4.74 -15.33
C ILE A 77 16.10 -3.44 -14.58
N CYS A 78 15.09 -2.89 -13.88
CA CYS A 78 15.20 -1.66 -13.09
C CYS A 78 15.09 -1.96 -11.59
N GLU A 79 15.60 -1.04 -10.77
CA GLU A 79 15.25 -0.98 -9.35
C GLU A 79 13.82 -0.40 -9.24
N PRO A 80 12.85 -1.12 -8.63
CA PRO A 80 11.47 -0.66 -8.55
C PRO A 80 11.29 0.44 -7.50
N ASP A 81 10.42 1.39 -7.80
CA ASP A 81 9.97 2.45 -6.89
C ASP A 81 8.46 2.30 -6.60
N ALA A 82 8.10 2.15 -5.32
CA ALA A 82 6.71 2.15 -4.88
C ALA A 82 6.06 3.54 -4.87
N GLY A 83 6.85 4.62 -4.98
CA GLY A 83 6.39 6.00 -4.86
C GLY A 83 5.14 6.34 -5.68
N PRO A 84 5.09 6.06 -6.99
CA PRO A 84 3.91 6.30 -7.82
C PRO A 84 2.66 5.56 -7.32
N ALA A 85 2.81 4.28 -6.98
CA ALA A 85 1.72 3.45 -6.49
C ALA A 85 1.23 3.88 -5.10
N THR A 86 2.14 4.22 -4.18
CA THR A 86 1.82 4.77 -2.86
C THR A 86 1.00 6.06 -2.96
N ARG A 87 1.35 6.98 -3.89
CA ARG A 87 0.55 8.20 -4.11
C ARG A 87 -0.84 7.89 -4.65
N ALA A 88 -0.93 6.97 -5.62
CA ALA A 88 -2.21 6.54 -6.16
C ALA A 88 -3.10 5.87 -5.09
N VAL A 89 -2.51 5.08 -4.19
CA VAL A 89 -3.20 4.52 -3.02
C VAL A 89 -3.76 5.63 -2.14
N VAL A 90 -3.01 6.69 -1.86
CA VAL A 90 -3.51 7.82 -1.06
C VAL A 90 -4.71 8.49 -1.75
N ILE A 91 -4.64 8.74 -3.06
CA ILE A 91 -5.76 9.30 -3.84
C ILE A 91 -6.99 8.37 -3.78
N TYR A 92 -6.78 7.06 -3.91
CA TYR A 92 -7.83 6.05 -3.78
C TYR A 92 -8.48 6.08 -2.39
N LEU A 93 -7.68 6.10 -1.32
CA LEU A 93 -8.16 6.11 0.06
C LEU A 93 -8.97 7.36 0.39
N GLN A 94 -8.57 8.51 -0.15
CA GLN A 94 -9.35 9.75 -0.06
C GLN A 94 -10.68 9.63 -0.83
N TYR A 95 -10.64 9.07 -2.04
CA TYR A 95 -11.82 8.90 -2.87
C TYR A 95 -12.87 7.98 -2.22
N VAL A 96 -12.45 6.89 -1.58
CA VAL A 96 -13.36 5.98 -0.86
C VAL A 96 -13.79 6.52 0.51
N GLY A 97 -13.33 7.72 0.90
CA GLY A 97 -13.78 8.41 2.11
C GLY A 97 -13.16 7.89 3.40
N THR A 98 -11.92 7.38 3.35
CA THR A 98 -11.18 6.97 4.57
C THR A 98 -11.22 8.09 5.60
N THR A 99 -11.63 7.79 6.82
CA THR A 99 -11.78 8.81 7.88
C THR A 99 -10.49 8.97 8.69
N LEU A 100 -10.39 10.06 9.44
CA LEU A 100 -9.33 10.23 10.44
C LEU A 100 -9.34 9.09 11.46
N VAL A 101 -10.53 8.61 11.84
CA VAL A 101 -10.68 7.48 12.78
C VAL A 101 -10.14 6.19 12.17
N ASP A 102 -10.40 5.90 10.89
CA ASP A 102 -9.85 4.72 10.20
C ASP A 102 -8.33 4.75 10.15
N LEU A 103 -7.77 5.91 9.83
CA LEU A 103 -6.34 6.14 9.78
C LEU A 103 -5.67 5.87 11.15
N LEU A 104 -6.21 6.46 12.21
CA LEU A 104 -5.63 6.35 13.54
C LEU A 104 -5.80 4.93 14.12
N ASN A 105 -6.93 4.28 13.82
CA ASN A 105 -7.12 2.86 14.11
C ASN A 105 -6.06 1.98 13.41
N ALA A 106 -5.77 2.24 12.13
CA ALA A 106 -4.75 1.49 11.41
C ALA A 106 -3.33 1.73 12.00
N ARG A 107 -3.05 2.93 12.50
CA ARG A 107 -1.80 3.24 13.22
C ARG A 107 -1.70 2.48 14.54
N LEU A 108 -2.79 2.35 15.31
CA LEU A 108 -2.82 1.56 16.55
C LEU A 108 -2.55 0.07 16.30
N VAL A 109 -2.92 -0.44 15.13
CA VAL A 109 -2.63 -1.83 14.73
C VAL A 109 -1.16 -2.02 14.36
N LEU A 110 -0.57 -1.09 13.60
CA LEU A 110 0.74 -1.31 12.96
C LEU A 110 1.93 -0.65 13.65
N GLU A 111 1.79 0.54 14.25
CA GLU A 111 2.92 1.24 14.87
C GLU A 111 3.46 0.55 16.12
N PRO A 112 2.62 0.07 17.07
CA PRO A 112 3.13 -0.67 18.22
C PRO A 112 3.85 -1.96 17.82
N LEU A 113 3.40 -2.63 16.75
CA LEU A 113 4.10 -3.78 16.18
C LEU A 113 5.47 -3.38 15.62
N ALA A 114 5.54 -2.28 14.87
CA ALA A 114 6.80 -1.75 14.34
C ALA A 114 7.77 -1.36 15.46
N ALA A 115 7.29 -0.76 16.56
CA ALA A 115 8.11 -0.40 17.72
C ALA A 115 8.64 -1.64 18.46
N SER A 116 7.82 -2.67 18.65
CA SER A 116 8.22 -3.96 19.25
C SER A 116 9.33 -4.61 18.43
N LEU A 117 9.10 -4.79 17.13
CA LEU A 117 10.07 -5.40 16.23
C LEU A 117 11.35 -4.56 16.10
N ALA A 118 11.22 -3.23 16.16
CA ALA A 118 12.38 -2.36 16.20
C ALA A 118 13.24 -2.63 17.43
N ALA A 119 12.65 -2.77 18.62
CA ALA A 119 13.40 -3.11 19.83
C ALA A 119 14.08 -4.49 19.73
N GLU A 120 13.41 -5.47 19.10
CA GLU A 120 13.95 -6.82 18.91
C GLU A 120 15.11 -6.88 17.90
N ARG A 121 15.12 -5.98 16.90
CA ARG A 121 16.02 -6.05 15.73
C ARG A 121 16.96 -4.85 15.61
N ILE A 122 17.01 -3.96 16.61
CA ILE A 122 17.82 -2.73 16.57
C ILE A 122 19.31 -3.06 16.46
N ASP A 123 20.03 -2.29 15.65
CA ASP A 123 21.48 -2.33 15.50
C ASP A 123 22.10 -0.95 15.80
N GLU A 124 23.42 -0.87 15.97
CA GLU A 124 24.12 0.38 16.31
C GLU A 124 23.82 1.51 15.31
N VAL A 125 23.78 1.19 14.01
CA VAL A 125 23.41 2.13 12.94
C VAL A 125 21.98 2.65 13.12
N GLY A 126 21.05 1.77 13.48
CA GLY A 126 19.67 2.11 13.80
C GLY A 126 19.56 3.02 15.03
N ILE A 127 20.32 2.74 16.09
CA ILE A 127 20.39 3.58 17.30
C ILE A 127 20.83 5.01 16.93
N ASP A 128 21.91 5.13 16.16
CA ASP A 128 22.42 6.44 15.74
C ASP A 128 21.42 7.19 14.86
N ARG A 129 20.72 6.48 13.96
CA ARG A 129 19.67 7.06 13.13
C ARG A 129 18.51 7.58 13.97
N LEU A 130 17.99 6.80 14.92
CA LEU A 130 16.88 7.22 15.79
C LEU A 130 17.28 8.43 16.65
N ARG A 131 18.49 8.41 17.21
CA ARG A 131 19.04 9.55 17.97
C ARG A 131 19.22 10.78 17.09
N ALA A 132 19.64 10.64 15.83
CA ALA A 132 19.75 11.75 14.90
C ALA A 132 18.39 12.39 14.60
N VAL A 133 17.34 11.57 14.39
CA VAL A 133 15.98 12.07 14.20
C VAL A 133 15.46 12.81 15.42
N LEU A 134 15.68 12.31 16.63
CA LEU A 134 15.31 13.02 17.86
C LEU A 134 16.05 14.36 18.00
N ARG A 135 17.35 14.41 17.67
CA ARG A 135 18.11 15.66 17.65
C ARG A 135 17.50 16.64 16.64
N ALA A 136 17.19 16.22 15.43
CA ALA A 136 16.58 17.08 14.42
C ALA A 136 15.23 17.63 14.89
N GLN A 137 14.39 16.79 15.50
CA GLN A 137 13.09 17.19 16.05
C GLN A 137 13.24 18.28 17.12
N ARG A 138 14.19 18.15 18.05
CA ARG A 138 14.43 19.13 19.12
C ARG A 138 14.90 20.51 18.61
N HIS A 139 15.59 20.53 17.48
CA HIS A 139 16.08 21.78 16.87
C HIS A 139 15.05 22.45 15.96
N TRP A 140 13.90 21.83 15.71
CA TRP A 140 12.86 22.42 14.88
C TRP A 140 12.24 23.67 15.52
N ARG A 141 11.85 24.64 14.68
CA ARG A 141 11.20 25.89 15.08
C ARG A 141 10.04 26.21 14.13
N PRO A 142 8.98 26.91 14.60
CA PRO A 142 7.92 27.40 13.72
C PRO A 142 8.48 28.19 12.53
N GLY A 143 7.99 27.90 11.32
CA GLY A 143 8.47 28.51 10.07
C GLY A 143 9.59 27.73 9.37
N MET A 144 10.24 26.78 10.05
CA MET A 144 11.01 25.74 9.35
C MET A 144 10.04 24.74 8.71
N PRO A 145 10.42 24.07 7.60
CA PRO A 145 9.70 22.87 7.17
C PRO A 145 9.53 21.98 8.40
N ALA A 146 8.30 21.54 8.69
CA ALA A 146 8.06 20.56 9.76
C ALA A 146 9.14 19.49 9.64
N PRO A 147 9.78 19.06 10.75
CA PRO A 147 10.62 17.88 10.65
C PRO A 147 9.63 16.86 10.14
N ARG A 148 9.82 16.40 8.89
CA ARG A 148 8.86 15.47 8.31
C ARG A 148 8.75 14.32 9.31
N ASP A 149 7.66 13.58 9.28
CA ASP A 149 7.39 12.44 10.15
C ASP A 149 8.41 11.26 10.01
N GLU A 150 9.67 11.59 9.69
CA GLU A 150 10.92 10.87 9.77
C GLU A 150 11.05 10.04 11.03
N PHE A 151 10.46 10.43 12.17
CA PHE A 151 10.49 9.58 13.36
C PHE A 151 9.81 8.23 13.12
N HIS A 152 8.52 8.24 12.76
CA HIS A 152 7.75 7.03 12.57
C HIS A 152 8.30 6.19 11.42
N ILE A 153 8.73 6.84 10.34
CA ILE A 153 9.36 6.15 9.20
C ILE A 153 10.72 5.55 9.59
N ALA A 154 11.54 6.26 10.38
CA ALA A 154 12.83 5.76 10.84
C ALA A 154 12.68 4.61 11.84
N LEU A 155 11.72 4.71 12.76
CA LEU A 155 11.34 3.65 13.70
C LEU A 155 10.85 2.40 12.97
N ALA A 156 9.93 2.56 12.01
CA ALA A 156 9.46 1.45 11.19
C ALA A 156 10.60 0.83 10.36
N GLY A 157 11.56 1.64 9.89
CA GLY A 157 12.77 1.14 9.25
C GLY A 157 13.64 0.26 10.17
N GLN A 158 13.58 0.46 11.49
CA GLN A 158 14.30 -0.39 12.46
C GLN A 158 13.58 -1.70 12.78
N SER A 159 12.30 -1.84 12.45
CA SER A 159 11.62 -3.15 12.48
C SER A 159 12.23 -4.16 11.51
N LYS A 160 13.05 -3.69 10.55
CA LYS A 160 13.63 -4.46 9.44
C LYS A 160 12.59 -5.25 8.61
N SER A 161 11.30 -4.89 8.72
CA SER A 161 10.20 -5.45 7.93
C SER A 161 9.87 -4.48 6.79
N PRO A 162 10.14 -4.83 5.51
CA PRO A 162 9.82 -3.95 4.37
C PRO A 162 8.32 -3.64 4.26
N VAL A 163 7.48 -4.60 4.66
CA VAL A 163 6.01 -4.47 4.63
C VAL A 163 5.55 -3.43 5.64
N LEU A 164 5.99 -3.54 6.90
CA LEU A 164 5.68 -2.55 7.94
C LEU A 164 6.22 -1.17 7.57
N GLN A 165 7.46 -1.10 7.10
CA GLN A 165 8.06 0.17 6.70
C GLN A 165 7.22 0.88 5.63
N LEU A 166 6.75 0.14 4.62
CA LEU A 166 5.90 0.70 3.56
C LEU A 166 4.53 1.14 4.08
N PHE A 167 3.87 0.31 4.89
CA PHE A 167 2.54 0.63 5.42
C PHE A 167 2.60 1.82 6.38
N ILE A 168 3.61 1.91 7.23
CA ILE A 168 3.83 3.09 8.06
C ILE A 168 4.11 4.32 7.19
N ASP A 169 4.93 4.25 6.12
CA ASP A 169 5.12 5.39 5.20
C ASP A 169 3.79 5.88 4.61
N ILE A 170 2.91 4.97 4.17
CA ILE A 170 1.57 5.32 3.65
C ILE A 170 0.72 6.00 4.74
N LEU A 171 0.63 5.41 5.93
CA LEU A 171 -0.16 5.94 7.05
C LEU A 171 0.32 7.32 7.48
N ILE A 172 1.64 7.51 7.50
CA ILE A 172 2.25 8.75 7.91
C ILE A 172 1.99 9.86 6.88
N ARG A 173 2.12 9.58 5.57
CA ARG A 173 1.75 10.54 4.52
C ARG A 173 0.29 10.99 4.59
N LEU A 174 -0.62 10.09 4.98
CA LEU A 174 -2.02 10.44 5.22
C LEU A 174 -2.17 11.28 6.49
N THR A 175 -1.47 10.91 7.56
CA THR A 175 -1.48 11.64 8.84
C THR A 175 -1.03 13.08 8.66
N THR A 176 0.08 13.30 7.96
CA THR A 176 0.59 14.66 7.69
C THR A 176 -0.49 15.52 7.01
N ARG A 177 -1.27 14.95 6.09
CA ARG A 177 -2.35 15.68 5.40
C ARG A 177 -3.47 16.09 6.36
N TYR A 178 -3.93 15.20 7.24
CA TYR A 178 -4.94 15.56 8.27
C TYR A 178 -4.39 16.57 9.28
N ALA A 179 -3.12 16.44 9.67
CA ALA A 179 -2.47 17.37 10.58
C ALA A 179 -2.35 18.79 9.98
N LEU A 180 -2.03 18.91 8.69
CA LEU A 180 -1.99 20.21 7.99
C LEU A 180 -3.36 20.90 7.90
N GLN A 181 -4.46 20.15 7.97
CA GLN A 181 -5.81 20.70 8.02
C GLN A 181 -6.25 21.07 9.45
N SER A 182 -5.54 20.57 10.46
CA SER A 182 -5.81 20.84 11.87
C SER A 182 -5.28 22.22 12.25
N ARG A 183 -6.03 22.96 13.07
CA ARG A 183 -5.61 24.30 13.53
C ARG A 183 -5.25 24.22 15.01
N THR A 184 -4.08 24.73 15.36
CA THR A 184 -3.77 25.06 16.75
C THR A 184 -4.38 26.41 17.08
N ASP A 185 -5.01 26.54 18.23
CA ASP A 185 -5.69 27.77 18.63
C ASP A 185 -4.68 28.87 19.00
N SER A 186 -3.43 28.51 19.31
CA SER A 186 -2.35 29.46 19.60
C SER A 186 -0.95 28.93 19.26
N ALA A 187 0.03 29.83 19.21
CA ALA A 187 1.45 29.47 19.06
C ALA A 187 2.00 28.70 20.27
N THR A 188 1.49 28.99 21.48
CA THR A 188 1.89 28.30 22.72
C THR A 188 1.47 26.84 22.69
N GLU A 189 0.22 26.57 22.28
CA GLU A 189 -0.30 25.21 22.14
C GLU A 189 0.47 24.39 21.09
N ALA A 190 0.87 25.03 19.99
CA ALA A 190 1.71 24.39 18.97
C ALA A 190 3.09 24.00 19.53
N ILE A 191 3.69 24.83 20.38
CA ILE A 191 4.98 24.54 21.03
C ILE A 191 4.82 23.39 22.04
N GLU A 192 3.81 23.45 22.90
CA GLU A 192 3.53 22.39 23.88
C GLU A 192 3.27 21.04 23.20
N ALA A 193 2.50 21.02 22.11
CA ALA A 193 2.25 19.80 21.34
C ALA A 193 3.54 19.18 20.79
N VAL A 194 4.47 20.01 20.31
CA VAL A 194 5.79 19.56 19.80
C VAL A 194 6.67 19.02 20.93
N ASP A 195 6.69 19.68 22.08
CA ASP A 195 7.47 19.22 23.24
C ASP A 195 6.93 17.90 23.81
N HIS A 196 5.60 17.78 23.95
CA HIS A 196 4.96 16.52 24.34
C HIS A 196 5.27 15.38 23.36
N MET A 197 5.17 15.65 22.06
CA MET A 197 5.50 14.67 21.03
C MET A 197 6.98 14.27 21.06
N HIS A 198 7.90 15.24 21.27
CA HIS A 198 9.32 14.93 21.42
C HIS A 198 9.59 14.04 22.63
N LYS A 199 8.94 14.32 23.77
CA LYS A 199 9.05 13.49 24.98
C LYS A 199 8.61 12.05 24.71
N HIS A 200 7.45 11.85 24.08
CA HIS A 200 6.97 10.52 23.72
C HIS A 200 7.94 9.79 22.79
N HIS A 201 8.42 10.46 21.74
CA HIS A 201 9.41 9.87 20.82
C HIS A 201 10.70 9.49 21.57
N ALA A 202 11.19 10.33 22.49
CA ALA A 202 12.39 10.04 23.27
C ALA A 202 12.22 8.82 24.19
N GLU A 203 11.06 8.67 24.83
CA GLU A 203 10.74 7.49 25.65
C GLU A 203 10.68 6.22 24.80
N ILE A 204 10.06 6.28 23.61
CA ILE A 204 10.02 5.15 22.66
C ILE A 204 11.43 4.76 22.23
N VAL A 205 12.27 5.72 21.82
CA VAL A 205 13.67 5.42 21.43
C VAL A 205 14.43 4.82 22.59
N ALA A 206 14.28 5.33 23.81
CA ALA A 206 14.94 4.75 24.98
C ALA A 206 14.57 3.27 25.15
N ALA A 207 13.28 2.92 25.09
CA ALA A 207 12.82 1.54 25.18
C ALA A 207 13.34 0.66 24.04
N VAL A 208 13.30 1.15 22.79
CA VAL A 208 13.84 0.44 21.62
C VAL A 208 15.33 0.19 21.76
N THR A 209 16.12 1.21 22.13
CA THR A 209 17.58 1.08 22.29
C THR A 209 17.97 0.19 23.46
N ALA A 210 17.07 -0.02 24.42
CA ALA A 210 17.26 -0.95 25.53
C ALA A 210 16.84 -2.39 25.19
N GLY A 211 16.29 -2.64 23.99
CA GLY A 211 15.75 -3.94 23.59
C GLY A 211 14.43 -4.30 24.29
N ASP A 212 13.77 -3.34 24.96
CA ASP A 212 12.53 -3.58 25.70
C ASP A 212 11.31 -3.48 24.77
N ALA A 213 11.05 -4.58 24.06
CA ALA A 213 9.98 -4.68 23.07
C ALA A 213 8.58 -4.43 23.65
N ALA A 214 8.30 -4.94 24.85
CA ALA A 214 7.02 -4.77 25.52
C ALA A 214 6.78 -3.29 25.89
N ARG A 215 7.79 -2.63 26.44
CA ARG A 215 7.71 -1.21 26.78
C ARG A 215 7.64 -0.33 25.53
N ALA A 216 8.42 -0.63 24.49
CA ALA A 216 8.39 0.09 23.22
C ALA A 216 7.00 0.03 22.58
N ARG A 217 6.37 -1.14 22.58
CA ARG A 217 4.99 -1.34 22.12
C ARG A 217 4.00 -0.47 22.90
N SER A 218 4.00 -0.56 24.23
CA SER A 218 3.07 0.19 25.09
C SER A 218 3.26 1.71 24.97
N LEU A 219 4.51 2.18 24.88
CA LEU A 219 4.81 3.60 24.65
C LEU A 219 4.32 4.08 23.30
N SER A 220 4.52 3.29 22.24
CA SER A 220 4.04 3.62 20.90
C SER A 220 2.52 3.68 20.83
N GLU A 221 1.83 2.76 21.50
CA GLU A 221 0.36 2.75 21.57
C GLU A 221 -0.16 4.04 22.24
N ARG A 222 0.35 4.36 23.43
CA ARG A 222 -0.01 5.60 24.14
C ARG A 222 0.29 6.87 23.33
N HIS A 223 1.39 6.87 22.57
CA HIS A 223 1.74 7.98 21.70
C HIS A 223 0.70 8.16 20.58
N VAL A 224 0.31 7.08 19.89
CA VAL A 224 -0.71 7.13 18.83
C VAL A 224 -2.06 7.55 19.40
N GLU A 225 -2.46 7.07 20.59
CA GLU A 225 -3.68 7.51 21.28
C GLU A 225 -3.65 9.00 21.61
N ALA A 226 -2.52 9.52 22.12
CA ALA A 226 -2.36 10.93 22.42
C ALA A 226 -2.46 11.82 21.16
N VAL A 227 -1.80 11.41 20.07
CA VAL A 227 -1.89 12.09 18.77
C VAL A 227 -3.32 12.03 18.22
N THR A 228 -4.00 10.90 18.41
CA THR A 228 -5.41 10.73 18.01
C THR A 228 -6.32 11.71 18.72
N ALA A 229 -6.25 11.76 20.05
CA ALA A 229 -7.04 12.68 20.86
C ALA A 229 -6.72 14.15 20.56
N TRP A 230 -5.46 14.46 20.21
CA TRP A 230 -5.09 15.79 19.77
C TRP A 230 -5.69 16.15 18.42
N LEU A 231 -5.53 15.30 17.38
CA LEU A 231 -6.07 15.56 16.05
C LEU A 231 -7.60 15.66 16.06
N GLN A 232 -8.29 14.79 16.80
CA GLN A 232 -9.76 14.84 16.88
C GLN A 232 -10.29 16.14 17.49
N ARG A 233 -9.57 16.74 18.45
CA ARG A 233 -9.95 18.02 19.06
C ARG A 233 -9.70 19.22 18.13
N HIS A 234 -8.66 19.14 17.31
CA HIS A 234 -8.17 20.26 16.49
C HIS A 234 -8.53 20.17 15.01
N HIS A 235 -9.23 19.10 14.60
CA HIS A 235 -9.70 18.95 13.24
C HIS A 235 -11.03 19.70 13.08
N PRO A 236 -11.08 20.82 12.33
CA PRO A 236 -12.35 21.45 12.02
C PRO A 236 -13.18 20.47 11.17
N GLY A 237 -14.44 20.25 11.55
CA GLY A 237 -15.36 19.45 10.75
C GLY A 237 -15.58 20.07 9.37
N GLY A 238 -14.78 19.70 8.39
CA GLY A 238 -15.00 19.98 6.96
C GLY A 238 -14.00 20.93 6.27
N LYS A 239 -13.43 20.40 5.18
CA LYS A 239 -12.84 21.05 3.98
C LYS A 239 -11.95 22.28 4.21
N GLY A 240 -10.74 22.03 4.69
CA GLY A 240 -9.63 22.98 4.57
C GLY A 240 -9.14 23.08 3.12
N ARG A 241 -9.10 24.30 2.57
CA ARG A 241 -8.57 24.63 1.24
C ARG A 241 -7.10 24.18 1.14
N PRO A 242 -6.71 23.37 0.13
CA PRO A 242 -5.32 22.99 -0.06
C PRO A 242 -4.46 24.20 -0.44
N ARG A 243 -3.30 24.30 0.20
CA ARG A 243 -2.26 25.26 -0.15
C ARG A 243 -1.33 24.60 -1.16
N ALA A 244 -1.28 25.12 -2.39
CA ALA A 244 -0.48 24.53 -3.46
C ALA A 244 1.02 24.48 -3.10
N PRO A 245 1.66 23.30 -3.08
CA PRO A 245 3.11 23.22 -3.04
C PRO A 245 3.66 23.55 -4.43
N ARG A 246 4.30 24.71 -4.57
CA ARG A 246 5.07 25.06 -5.78
C ARG A 246 6.41 24.34 -5.75
N ARG A 247 6.44 23.06 -6.11
CA ARG A 247 7.71 22.35 -6.33
C ARG A 247 8.18 22.63 -7.76
N ARG A 248 9.35 23.26 -7.91
CA ARG A 248 10.02 23.37 -9.21
C ARG A 248 10.57 22.00 -9.58
N LEU A 249 10.32 21.54 -10.80
CA LEU A 249 10.99 20.38 -11.38
C LEU A 249 12.35 20.87 -11.89
N ASP A 250 13.45 20.46 -11.26
CA ASP A 250 14.80 20.82 -11.70
C ASP A 250 15.15 20.03 -12.98
N GLY A 251 15.72 20.73 -13.98
CA GLY A 251 15.80 20.28 -15.38
C GLY A 251 16.92 19.29 -15.73
N ASP A 252 17.72 18.83 -14.76
CA ASP A 252 18.92 18.00 -15.01
C ASP A 252 18.68 16.48 -14.86
N ALA A 253 17.45 16.05 -14.55
CA ALA A 253 17.12 14.64 -14.37
C ALA A 253 16.85 13.93 -15.72
N PRO A 254 17.19 12.63 -15.85
CA PRO A 254 16.79 11.83 -17.02
C PRO A 254 15.29 11.89 -17.27
N GLN A 255 14.87 11.82 -18.54
CA GLN A 255 13.48 12.02 -18.96
C GLN A 255 12.45 11.17 -18.19
N GLY A 256 12.78 9.91 -17.88
CA GLY A 256 11.91 9.02 -17.10
C GLY A 256 11.68 9.54 -15.68
N LYS A 257 12.75 9.99 -15.01
CA LYS A 257 12.68 10.55 -13.66
C LYS A 257 11.88 11.87 -13.65
N LEU A 258 11.99 12.69 -14.69
CA LEU A 258 11.16 13.89 -14.84
C LEU A 258 9.67 13.55 -15.02
N ALA A 259 9.35 12.50 -15.78
CA ALA A 259 7.98 12.05 -15.96
C ALA A 259 7.38 11.50 -14.66
N GLU A 260 8.14 10.70 -13.92
CA GLU A 260 7.76 10.19 -12.60
C GLU A 260 7.53 11.34 -11.60
N MET A 261 8.40 12.34 -11.56
CA MET A 261 8.26 13.53 -10.72
C MET A 261 7.05 14.40 -11.11
N LEU A 262 6.77 14.52 -12.41
CA LEU A 262 5.59 15.23 -12.90
C LEU A 262 4.30 14.48 -12.54
N ALA A 263 4.25 13.16 -12.75
CA ALA A 263 3.11 12.33 -12.33
C ALA A 263 2.90 12.42 -10.82
N ALA A 264 3.98 12.45 -10.04
CA ALA A 264 3.92 12.67 -8.60
C ALA A 264 3.27 14.01 -8.25
N THR A 265 3.72 15.09 -8.90
CA THR A 265 3.24 16.44 -8.65
C THR A 265 1.77 16.59 -9.02
N ILE A 266 1.35 16.08 -10.18
CA ILE A 266 -0.06 16.08 -10.59
C ILE A 266 -0.90 15.23 -9.64
N GLY A 267 -0.42 14.05 -9.24
CA GLY A 267 -1.12 13.18 -8.29
C GLY A 267 -1.32 13.85 -6.93
N ASP A 268 -0.29 14.50 -6.39
CA ASP A 268 -0.39 15.25 -5.13
C ASP A 268 -1.36 16.44 -5.26
N GLU A 269 -1.34 17.17 -6.39
CA GLU A 269 -2.33 18.24 -6.63
C GLU A 269 -3.78 17.73 -6.77
N ILE A 270 -3.97 16.52 -7.32
CA ILE A 270 -5.28 15.88 -7.39
C ILE A 270 -5.73 15.43 -6.00
N ALA A 271 -4.85 14.81 -5.22
CA ALA A 271 -5.11 14.38 -3.83
C ALA A 271 -5.42 15.54 -2.90
N ASP A 272 -4.72 16.65 -3.07
CA ASP A 272 -4.88 17.82 -2.21
C ASP A 272 -6.09 18.67 -2.67
N GLY A 273 -6.39 18.69 -3.96
CA GLY A 273 -7.51 19.45 -4.56
C GLY A 273 -8.90 18.84 -4.33
N ASP A 274 -9.94 19.70 -4.35
CA ASP A 274 -11.36 19.28 -4.38
C ASP A 274 -11.79 18.79 -5.80
N TRP A 275 -10.97 17.96 -6.45
CA TRP A 275 -11.26 17.49 -7.81
C TRP A 275 -12.33 16.39 -7.80
N GLN A 276 -13.35 16.55 -8.64
CA GLN A 276 -14.38 15.53 -8.85
C GLN A 276 -13.97 14.56 -9.96
N ALA A 277 -14.28 13.27 -9.79
CA ALA A 277 -14.09 12.31 -10.87
C ALA A 277 -14.89 12.74 -12.12
N GLY A 278 -14.22 12.80 -13.27
CA GLY A 278 -14.76 13.29 -14.54
C GLY A 278 -14.48 14.76 -14.82
N SER A 279 -13.98 15.52 -13.84
CA SER A 279 -13.56 16.92 -14.03
C SER A 279 -12.26 17.03 -14.83
N VAL A 280 -12.12 18.13 -15.57
CA VAL A 280 -10.91 18.42 -16.37
C VAL A 280 -9.89 19.12 -15.48
N PHE A 281 -8.75 18.47 -15.23
CA PHE A 281 -7.62 19.02 -14.48
C PHE A 281 -6.92 20.16 -15.25
N GLY A 282 -6.85 20.03 -16.58
CA GLY A 282 -6.32 21.05 -17.48
C GLY A 282 -6.17 20.54 -18.91
N THR A 283 -6.02 21.46 -19.86
CA THR A 283 -5.73 21.11 -21.26
C THR A 283 -4.26 20.72 -21.43
N GLU A 284 -3.92 19.89 -22.43
CA GLU A 284 -2.54 19.47 -22.68
C GLU A 284 -1.61 20.70 -22.82
N THR A 285 -2.02 21.69 -23.61
CA THR A 285 -1.24 22.93 -23.82
C THR A 285 -1.00 23.69 -22.52
N ALA A 286 -2.05 23.88 -21.70
CA ALA A 286 -1.93 24.61 -20.44
C ALA A 286 -1.04 23.87 -19.43
N LEU A 287 -1.12 22.54 -19.37
CA LEU A 287 -0.32 21.74 -18.45
C LEU A 287 1.16 21.68 -18.88
N LEU A 288 1.45 21.61 -20.18
CA LEU A 288 2.81 21.69 -20.71
C LEU A 288 3.47 23.03 -20.34
N GLU A 289 2.74 24.13 -20.49
CA GLU A 289 3.20 25.47 -20.13
C GLU A 289 3.37 25.61 -18.61
N ARG A 290 2.37 25.19 -17.84
CA ARG A 290 2.34 25.27 -16.37
C ARG A 290 3.54 24.54 -15.74
N TYR A 291 3.81 23.31 -16.18
CA TYR A 291 4.88 22.50 -15.62
C TYR A 291 6.23 22.67 -16.33
N ARG A 292 6.26 23.42 -17.45
CA ARG A 292 7.46 23.68 -18.26
C ARG A 292 8.18 22.39 -18.67
N VAL A 293 7.42 21.43 -19.16
CA VAL A 293 7.93 20.11 -19.57
C VAL A 293 7.73 19.88 -21.06
N SER A 294 8.56 19.00 -21.64
CA SER A 294 8.36 18.57 -23.02
C SER A 294 7.11 17.71 -23.16
N ARG A 295 6.54 17.67 -24.38
CA ARG A 295 5.39 16.78 -24.69
C ARG A 295 5.68 15.32 -24.40
N ALA A 296 6.93 14.89 -24.58
CA ALA A 296 7.32 13.51 -24.35
C ALA A 296 7.32 13.16 -22.85
N VAL A 297 7.83 14.06 -21.98
CA VAL A 297 7.74 13.92 -20.51
C VAL A 297 6.30 13.92 -20.04
N PHE A 298 5.49 14.88 -20.54
CA PHE A 298 4.08 14.98 -20.16
C PHE A 298 3.29 13.73 -20.53
N ARG A 299 3.45 13.22 -21.77
CA ARG A 299 2.79 11.98 -22.19
C ARG A 299 3.17 10.82 -21.29
N GLU A 300 4.43 10.70 -20.90
CA GLU A 300 4.86 9.62 -20.02
C GLU A 300 4.27 9.75 -18.60
N ALA A 301 4.24 10.95 -18.04
CA ALA A 301 3.58 11.21 -16.76
C ALA A 301 2.07 10.87 -16.80
N VAL A 302 1.38 11.25 -17.87
CA VAL A 302 -0.03 10.90 -18.09
C VAL A 302 -0.24 9.39 -18.16
N ARG A 303 0.68 8.63 -18.77
CA ARG A 303 0.56 7.17 -18.80
C ARG A 303 0.64 6.54 -17.42
N LEU A 304 1.51 7.05 -16.54
CA LEU A 304 1.60 6.59 -15.14
C LEU A 304 0.30 6.90 -14.39
N LEU A 305 -0.26 8.10 -14.58
CA LEU A 305 -1.54 8.48 -13.99
C LEU A 305 -2.71 7.62 -14.52
N GLU A 306 -2.71 7.30 -15.82
CA GLU A 306 -3.69 6.41 -16.46
C GLU A 306 -3.61 4.99 -15.91
N TYR A 307 -2.40 4.46 -15.81
CA TYR A 307 -2.15 3.11 -15.31
C TYR A 307 -2.69 2.93 -13.88
N HIS A 308 -2.41 3.88 -12.99
CA HIS A 308 -2.93 3.86 -11.62
C HIS A 308 -4.37 4.38 -11.48
N SER A 309 -5.10 4.59 -12.59
CA SER A 309 -6.47 5.09 -12.59
C SER A 309 -6.66 6.44 -11.86
N VAL A 310 -5.64 7.28 -11.81
CA VAL A 310 -5.69 8.62 -11.19
C VAL A 310 -6.27 9.65 -12.16
N ALA A 311 -5.79 9.67 -13.40
CA ALA A 311 -6.30 10.57 -14.44
C ALA A 311 -6.10 9.96 -15.83
N GLN A 312 -6.90 10.40 -16.81
CA GLN A 312 -6.82 9.95 -18.20
C GLN A 312 -6.87 11.09 -19.20
N MET A 313 -6.19 10.94 -20.33
CA MET A 313 -6.24 11.96 -21.39
C MET A 313 -7.47 11.77 -22.29
N ARG A 314 -8.33 12.80 -22.37
CA ARG A 314 -9.41 12.86 -23.37
C ARG A 314 -9.00 13.75 -24.55
N ARG A 315 -9.03 13.19 -25.76
CA ARG A 315 -8.77 13.94 -27.01
C ARG A 315 -10.04 14.66 -27.50
N GLY A 316 -9.85 15.75 -28.25
CA GLY A 316 -10.93 16.52 -28.89
C GLY A 316 -11.26 17.86 -28.22
N PRO A 317 -12.21 18.65 -28.77
CA PRO A 317 -12.67 19.91 -28.19
C PRO A 317 -13.23 19.71 -26.76
N GLY A 318 -12.83 20.56 -25.81
CA GLY A 318 -13.13 20.36 -24.39
C GLY A 318 -12.41 19.16 -23.76
N GLY A 319 -11.44 18.57 -24.46
CA GLY A 319 -10.54 17.55 -23.96
C GLY A 319 -9.49 18.10 -23.00
N GLY A 320 -8.68 17.21 -22.43
CA GLY A 320 -7.73 17.53 -21.38
C GLY A 320 -7.37 16.30 -20.56
N LEU A 321 -6.54 16.51 -19.55
CA LEU A 321 -6.32 15.52 -18.51
C LEU A 321 -7.55 15.50 -17.59
N ILE A 322 -8.22 14.37 -17.49
CA ILE A 322 -9.46 14.19 -16.74
C ILE A 322 -9.19 13.33 -15.52
N VAL A 323 -9.59 13.81 -14.34
CA VAL A 323 -9.49 13.02 -13.10
C VAL A 323 -10.43 11.82 -13.20
N THR A 324 -9.94 10.61 -12.99
CA THR A 324 -10.75 9.38 -13.10
C THR A 324 -11.32 8.97 -11.75
N ARG A 325 -12.18 7.93 -11.74
CA ARG A 325 -12.51 7.24 -10.49
C ARG A 325 -11.31 6.34 -10.12
N PRO A 326 -10.57 6.64 -9.04
CA PRO A 326 -9.42 5.85 -8.65
C PRO A 326 -9.80 4.41 -8.36
N ARG A 327 -8.89 3.50 -8.71
CA ARG A 327 -8.97 2.11 -8.28
C ARG A 327 -7.63 1.64 -7.76
N ALA A 328 -7.64 0.68 -6.85
CA ALA A 328 -6.45 0.26 -6.14
C ALA A 328 -5.66 -0.85 -6.85
N GLU A 329 -6.26 -1.60 -7.79
CA GLU A 329 -5.69 -2.88 -8.26
C GLU A 329 -4.30 -2.71 -8.88
N ALA A 330 -4.15 -1.74 -9.79
CA ALA A 330 -2.86 -1.44 -10.42
C ALA A 330 -1.79 -1.01 -9.39
N SER A 331 -2.20 -0.29 -8.34
CA SER A 331 -1.29 0.14 -7.28
C SER A 331 -0.91 -1.00 -6.34
N ILE A 332 -1.85 -1.91 -6.06
CA ILE A 332 -1.61 -3.14 -5.30
C ILE A 332 -0.58 -4.00 -6.04
N ASP A 333 -0.74 -4.18 -7.36
CA ASP A 333 0.18 -4.93 -8.21
C ASP A 333 1.61 -4.35 -8.16
N THR A 334 1.77 -3.04 -8.38
CA THR A 334 3.07 -2.37 -8.32
C THR A 334 3.70 -2.45 -6.92
N ILE A 335 2.90 -2.28 -5.86
CA ILE A 335 3.40 -2.39 -4.48
C ILE A 335 3.85 -3.82 -4.18
N ALA A 336 3.10 -4.84 -4.62
CA ALA A 336 3.45 -6.23 -4.39
C ALA A 336 4.75 -6.63 -5.10
N LEU A 337 5.00 -6.09 -6.29
CA LEU A 337 6.27 -6.23 -7.01
C LEU A 337 7.43 -5.55 -6.28
N TYR A 338 7.22 -4.31 -5.81
CA TYR A 338 8.20 -3.62 -4.99
C TYR A 338 8.54 -4.44 -3.74
N LEU A 339 7.53 -4.95 -3.03
CA LEU A 339 7.77 -5.77 -1.83
C LEU A 339 8.54 -7.05 -2.18
N GLN A 340 8.24 -7.74 -3.29
CA GLN A 340 9.06 -8.88 -3.74
C GLN A 340 10.53 -8.52 -3.96
N TYR A 341 10.82 -7.38 -4.59
CA TYR A 341 12.19 -6.89 -4.73
C TYR A 341 12.85 -6.65 -3.37
N ARG A 342 12.10 -6.13 -2.40
CA ARG A 342 12.57 -5.90 -1.03
C ARG A 342 12.71 -7.18 -0.20
N LYS A 343 12.25 -8.33 -0.70
CA LYS A 343 12.37 -9.67 -0.10
C LYS A 343 11.96 -9.71 1.39
N PRO A 344 10.71 -9.35 1.75
CA PRO A 344 10.23 -9.52 3.12
C PRO A 344 10.32 -10.99 3.51
N THR A 345 10.64 -11.25 4.78
CA THR A 345 10.62 -12.63 5.28
C THR A 345 9.18 -13.12 5.42
N GLY A 346 9.00 -14.44 5.45
CA GLY A 346 7.69 -15.01 5.75
C GLY A 346 7.17 -14.57 7.12
N GLU A 347 8.06 -14.42 8.11
CA GLU A 347 7.67 -13.88 9.41
C GLU A 347 7.17 -12.44 9.31
N ASP A 348 7.80 -11.57 8.51
CA ASP A 348 7.35 -10.18 8.34
C ASP A 348 5.92 -10.12 7.80
N LEU A 349 5.62 -10.91 6.78
CA LEU A 349 4.28 -10.98 6.19
C LEU A 349 3.27 -11.55 7.19
N ARG A 350 3.65 -12.60 7.92
CA ARG A 350 2.81 -13.18 8.97
C ARG A 350 2.46 -12.16 10.03
N ARG A 351 3.45 -11.51 10.66
CA ARG A 351 3.23 -10.56 11.76
C ARG A 351 2.30 -9.41 11.37
N VAL A 352 2.42 -8.91 10.13
CA VAL A 352 1.55 -7.85 9.61
C VAL A 352 0.13 -8.36 9.38
N ARG A 353 -0.02 -9.48 8.66
CA ARG A 353 -1.31 -10.11 8.43
C ARG A 353 -2.02 -10.39 9.75
N ASP A 354 -1.27 -10.92 10.68
CA ASP A 354 -1.70 -11.29 12.01
C ASP A 354 -2.32 -10.11 12.78
N ALA A 355 -1.65 -8.97 12.76
CA ALA A 355 -2.13 -7.74 13.41
C ALA A 355 -3.42 -7.23 12.74
N ILE A 356 -3.46 -7.22 11.41
CA ILE A 356 -4.61 -6.75 10.63
C ILE A 356 -5.83 -7.64 10.84
N GLU A 357 -5.65 -8.95 10.70
CA GLU A 357 -6.76 -9.90 10.67
C GLU A 357 -7.38 -10.17 12.04
N ILE A 358 -6.58 -10.17 13.10
CA ILE A 358 -7.11 -10.23 14.47
C ILE A 358 -7.95 -8.98 14.77
N ASP A 359 -7.47 -7.79 14.39
CA ASP A 359 -8.22 -6.55 14.59
C ASP A 359 -9.51 -6.54 13.77
N ASN A 360 -9.47 -7.01 12.52
CA ASN A 360 -10.66 -7.15 11.68
C ASN A 360 -11.71 -8.05 12.34
N VAL A 361 -11.33 -9.25 12.79
CA VAL A 361 -12.26 -10.16 13.48
C VAL A 361 -12.86 -9.50 14.72
N ALA A 362 -12.05 -8.81 15.53
CA ALA A 362 -12.53 -8.10 16.71
C ALA A 362 -13.59 -7.04 16.37
N ARG A 363 -13.39 -6.29 15.28
CA ARG A 363 -14.36 -5.30 14.80
C ARG A 363 -15.62 -5.97 14.29
N VAL A 364 -15.51 -7.05 13.53
CA VAL A 364 -16.66 -7.81 13.02
C VAL A 364 -17.51 -8.38 14.16
N VAL A 365 -16.90 -8.88 15.25
CA VAL A 365 -17.61 -9.33 16.46
C VAL A 365 -18.46 -8.20 17.08
N LYS A 366 -17.92 -6.98 17.15
CA LYS A 366 -18.63 -5.81 17.65
C LYS A 366 -19.80 -5.41 16.75
N ARG A 367 -19.67 -5.64 15.44
CA ARG A 367 -20.66 -5.35 14.40
C ARG A 367 -21.57 -6.54 14.04
N ARG A 368 -21.57 -7.62 14.82
CA ARG A 368 -22.28 -8.88 14.49
C ARG A 368 -23.80 -8.74 14.27
N THR A 369 -24.39 -7.67 14.80
CA THR A 369 -25.82 -7.35 14.63
C THR A 369 -26.11 -6.56 13.36
N ASP A 370 -25.09 -6.02 12.69
CA ASP A 370 -25.24 -5.32 11.42
C ASP A 370 -25.72 -6.31 10.36
N SER A 371 -26.71 -5.91 9.55
CA SER A 371 -27.34 -6.78 8.55
C SER A 371 -26.35 -7.39 7.56
N GLU A 372 -25.32 -6.63 7.15
CA GLU A 372 -24.26 -7.09 6.26
C GLU A 372 -23.39 -8.19 6.90
N VAL A 373 -23.11 -8.11 8.20
CA VAL A 373 -22.34 -9.13 8.91
C VAL A 373 -23.18 -10.39 9.05
N ALA A 374 -24.45 -10.26 9.46
CA ALA A 374 -25.36 -11.40 9.56
C ALA A 374 -25.51 -12.13 8.21
N ALA A 375 -25.68 -11.39 7.11
CA ALA A 375 -25.75 -11.97 5.77
C ALA A 375 -24.46 -12.71 5.38
N PHE A 376 -23.29 -12.18 5.71
CA PHE A 376 -22.01 -12.86 5.48
C PHE A 376 -21.87 -14.14 6.31
N LEU A 377 -22.26 -14.11 7.59
CA LEU A 377 -22.23 -15.29 8.47
C LEU A 377 -23.16 -16.40 7.97
N ASP A 378 -24.32 -16.05 7.41
CA ASP A 378 -25.26 -17.02 6.85
C ASP A 378 -24.80 -17.55 5.49
N ALA A 379 -24.28 -16.69 4.60
CA ALA A 379 -23.76 -17.10 3.29
C ALA A 379 -22.58 -18.08 3.40
N ASN A 380 -21.72 -17.90 4.41
CA ASN A 380 -20.57 -18.79 4.65
C ASN A 380 -20.91 -19.98 5.57
N ARG A 381 -22.18 -20.18 5.96
CA ARG A 381 -22.62 -21.40 6.66
C ARG A 381 -22.83 -22.57 5.70
N GLY A 382 -23.35 -22.30 4.51
CA GLY A 382 -23.76 -23.31 3.51
C GLY A 382 -22.68 -23.78 2.56
N ALA A 383 -21.48 -23.17 2.60
CA ALA A 383 -20.34 -23.60 1.79
C ALA A 383 -19.86 -25.03 2.12
N HIS A 384 -20.25 -25.55 3.29
CA HIS A 384 -19.76 -26.82 3.87
C HIS A 384 -20.63 -28.04 3.55
N GLU A 385 -21.80 -27.87 2.92
CA GLU A 385 -22.78 -28.95 2.76
C GLU A 385 -22.87 -29.53 1.33
N GLY A 386 -22.00 -29.12 0.40
CA GLY A 386 -22.10 -29.60 -0.98
C GLY A 386 -20.82 -29.54 -1.81
N GLY A 387 -20.26 -30.72 -2.10
CA GLY A 387 -19.38 -30.96 -3.25
C GLY A 387 -17.87 -30.91 -2.98
N VAL A 388 -17.15 -31.83 -3.63
CA VAL A 388 -15.69 -31.90 -3.69
C VAL A 388 -15.18 -30.68 -4.49
N ARG A 389 -14.52 -29.71 -3.84
CA ARG A 389 -14.00 -28.46 -4.45
C ARG A 389 -12.55 -28.58 -4.89
N GLU A 390 -12.25 -28.35 -6.16
CA GLU A 390 -10.87 -28.44 -6.64
C GLU A 390 -9.94 -27.44 -5.91
N ALA A 391 -8.66 -27.80 -5.73
CA ALA A 391 -7.66 -26.99 -5.00
C ALA A 391 -7.58 -25.50 -5.45
N PRO A 392 -7.71 -25.14 -6.74
CA PRO A 392 -7.75 -23.73 -7.15
C PRO A 392 -8.97 -22.97 -6.64
N GLU A 393 -10.14 -23.62 -6.53
CA GLU A 393 -11.37 -23.00 -6.01
C GLU A 393 -11.25 -22.77 -4.50
N ALA A 394 -10.69 -23.72 -3.76
CA ALA A 394 -10.46 -23.61 -2.32
C ALA A 394 -9.56 -22.41 -1.96
N MET A 395 -8.50 -22.15 -2.73
CA MET A 395 -7.64 -20.99 -2.51
C MET A 395 -8.37 -19.66 -2.75
N VAL A 396 -9.24 -19.60 -3.76
CA VAL A 396 -10.06 -18.42 -4.04
C VAL A 396 -11.05 -18.16 -2.90
N ASP A 397 -11.64 -19.21 -2.35
CA ASP A 397 -12.57 -19.14 -1.23
C ASP A 397 -11.87 -18.71 0.07
N GLU A 398 -10.68 -19.25 0.34
CA GLU A 398 -9.81 -18.83 1.44
C GLU A 398 -9.51 -17.32 1.37
N ILE A 399 -9.07 -16.81 0.21
CA ILE A 399 -8.87 -15.37 0.00
C ILE A 399 -10.17 -14.57 0.22
N ARG A 400 -11.29 -15.07 -0.30
CA ARG A 400 -12.60 -14.39 -0.21
C ARG A 400 -13.06 -14.28 1.24
N PHE A 401 -12.83 -15.30 2.06
CA PHE A 401 -13.17 -15.31 3.48
C PHE A 401 -12.47 -14.16 4.23
N HIS A 402 -11.15 -14.08 4.09
CA HIS A 402 -10.32 -13.07 4.76
C HIS A 402 -10.64 -11.64 4.30
N LEU A 403 -10.78 -11.43 2.99
CA LEU A 403 -11.18 -10.13 2.44
C LEU A 403 -12.62 -9.74 2.84
N GLY A 404 -13.53 -10.70 2.97
CA GLY A 404 -14.88 -10.46 3.46
C GLY A 404 -14.90 -9.94 4.90
N LEU A 405 -14.13 -10.57 5.80
CA LEU A 405 -13.97 -10.09 7.18
C LEU A 405 -13.34 -8.68 7.24
N ALA A 406 -12.35 -8.39 6.39
CA ALA A 406 -11.73 -7.08 6.33
C ALA A 406 -12.69 -5.98 5.85
N GLN A 407 -13.53 -6.28 4.86
CA GLN A 407 -14.57 -5.35 4.40
C GLN A 407 -15.59 -5.06 5.49
N LEU A 408 -16.08 -6.11 6.18
CA LEU A 408 -17.02 -5.98 7.29
C LEU A 408 -16.44 -5.27 8.52
N ALA A 409 -15.11 -5.33 8.71
CA ALA A 409 -14.43 -4.59 9.78
C ALA A 409 -14.51 -3.06 9.57
N GLY A 410 -14.76 -2.61 8.34
CA GLY A 410 -15.08 -1.22 8.01
C GLY A 410 -13.90 -0.26 7.95
N ASN A 411 -12.65 -0.77 7.96
CA ASN A 411 -11.45 0.06 7.83
C ASN A 411 -10.82 -0.12 6.44
N ALA A 412 -11.07 0.83 5.53
CA ALA A 412 -10.61 0.77 4.14
C ALA A 412 -9.07 0.71 3.99
N LEU A 413 -8.33 1.27 4.95
CA LEU A 413 -6.87 1.20 4.99
C LEU A 413 -6.38 -0.22 5.28
N LEU A 414 -6.95 -0.85 6.31
CA LEU A 414 -6.59 -2.22 6.69
C LEU A 414 -7.05 -3.25 5.65
N ASP A 415 -8.21 -3.04 5.01
CA ASP A 415 -8.65 -3.83 3.84
C ASP A 415 -7.64 -3.74 2.70
N LEU A 416 -7.21 -2.53 2.34
CA LEU A 416 -6.21 -2.32 1.30
C LEU A 416 -4.87 -2.99 1.63
N PHE A 417 -4.39 -2.83 2.87
CA PHE A 417 -3.15 -3.45 3.32
C PHE A 417 -3.22 -4.98 3.31
N LEU A 418 -4.36 -5.56 3.69
CA LEU A 418 -4.57 -7.01 3.58
C LEU A 418 -4.53 -7.47 2.11
N ARG A 419 -5.16 -6.74 1.19
CA ARG A 419 -5.10 -7.04 -0.25
C ARG A 419 -3.67 -7.00 -0.79
N ILE A 420 -2.86 -6.04 -0.34
CA ILE A 420 -1.43 -5.96 -0.71
C ILE A 420 -0.67 -7.18 -0.20
N VAL A 421 -0.87 -7.56 1.07
CA VAL A 421 -0.22 -8.74 1.65
C VAL A 421 -0.62 -10.02 0.88
N ILE A 422 -1.90 -10.19 0.59
CA ILE A 422 -2.43 -11.33 -0.20
C ILE A 422 -1.84 -11.33 -1.62
N GLU A 423 -1.70 -10.18 -2.28
CA GLU A 423 -1.12 -10.12 -3.62
C GLU A 423 0.38 -10.47 -3.61
N VAL A 424 1.13 -10.05 -2.58
CA VAL A 424 2.54 -10.47 -2.40
C VAL A 424 2.62 -11.99 -2.28
N PHE A 425 1.75 -12.61 -1.49
CA PHE A 425 1.69 -14.06 -1.35
C PHE A 425 1.35 -14.76 -2.65
N ARG A 426 0.30 -14.32 -3.35
CA ARG A 426 -0.13 -14.90 -4.62
C ARG A 426 1.00 -14.92 -5.65
N ARG A 427 1.79 -13.84 -5.70
CA ARG A 427 2.95 -13.74 -6.59
C ARG A 427 4.12 -14.61 -6.13
N HIS A 428 4.39 -14.67 -4.83
CA HIS A 428 5.42 -15.56 -4.29
C HIS A 428 5.11 -17.03 -4.61
N TRP A 429 3.91 -17.49 -4.29
CA TRP A 429 3.41 -18.84 -4.59
C TRP A 429 3.56 -19.20 -6.08
N SER A 430 3.15 -18.28 -6.96
CA SER A 430 3.26 -18.45 -8.41
C SER A 430 4.72 -18.57 -8.90
N SER A 431 5.66 -17.96 -8.17
CA SER A 431 7.09 -17.94 -8.53
C SER A 431 7.87 -19.13 -8.00
N THR A 432 7.48 -19.69 -6.85
CA THR A 432 8.21 -20.78 -6.16
C THR A 432 7.69 -22.17 -6.47
N GLY A 433 6.51 -22.31 -7.07
CA GLY A 433 5.96 -23.61 -7.46
C GLY A 433 5.66 -24.52 -6.26
N GLN A 434 5.23 -23.93 -5.14
CA GLN A 434 4.82 -24.67 -3.93
C GLN A 434 3.76 -25.73 -4.28
N SER A 435 3.83 -26.86 -3.55
CA SER A 435 2.90 -27.98 -3.74
C SER A 435 1.48 -27.51 -3.44
N GLN A 436 0.53 -27.92 -4.29
CA GLN A 436 -0.88 -27.59 -4.06
C GLN A 436 -1.34 -28.18 -2.72
N PRO A 437 -2.24 -27.48 -2.01
CA PRO A 437 -2.80 -27.99 -0.77
C PRO A 437 -3.53 -29.32 -1.01
N THR A 438 -3.43 -30.23 -0.04
CA THR A 438 -4.16 -31.50 -0.06
C THR A 438 -5.62 -31.30 0.30
N TRP A 439 -6.45 -32.32 0.04
CA TRP A 439 -7.85 -32.32 0.47
C TRP A 439 -8.02 -32.18 1.98
N ASP A 440 -7.16 -32.83 2.77
CA ASP A 440 -7.20 -32.74 4.22
C ASP A 440 -6.88 -31.32 4.69
N ASP A 441 -5.95 -30.64 4.01
CA ASP A 441 -5.65 -29.23 4.28
C ASP A 441 -6.87 -28.34 3.99
N VAL A 442 -7.54 -28.55 2.85
CA VAL A 442 -8.74 -27.78 2.45
C VAL A 442 -9.85 -27.96 3.49
N ALA A 443 -10.13 -29.20 3.88
CA ALA A 443 -11.15 -29.51 4.88
C ALA A 443 -10.81 -28.90 6.26
N ALA A 444 -9.53 -28.88 6.64
CA ALA A 444 -9.07 -28.27 7.89
C ALA A 444 -9.30 -26.73 7.89
N VAL A 445 -8.98 -26.07 6.77
CA VAL A 445 -9.23 -24.63 6.57
C VAL A 445 -10.72 -24.31 6.66
N GLU A 446 -11.56 -25.06 5.93
CA GLU A 446 -13.00 -24.89 5.97
C GLU A 446 -13.55 -25.08 7.40
N HIS A 447 -13.11 -26.12 8.11
CA HIS A 447 -13.52 -26.33 9.49
C HIS A 447 -13.08 -25.19 10.43
N ALA A 448 -11.88 -24.63 10.22
CA ALA A 448 -11.39 -23.49 10.97
C ALA A 448 -12.26 -22.24 10.72
N HIS A 449 -12.60 -21.92 9.47
CA HIS A 449 -13.50 -20.82 9.12
C HIS A 449 -14.86 -20.95 9.80
N ALA A 450 -15.49 -22.12 9.72
CA ALA A 450 -16.78 -22.36 10.36
C ALA A 450 -16.73 -22.09 11.88
N ARG A 451 -15.65 -22.52 12.55
CA ARG A 451 -15.44 -22.24 13.97
C ARG A 451 -15.23 -20.75 14.24
N ILE A 452 -14.52 -20.03 13.38
CA ILE A 452 -14.37 -18.57 13.51
C ILE A 452 -15.73 -17.89 13.41
N LEU A 453 -16.52 -18.20 12.37
CA LEU A 453 -17.85 -17.65 12.16
C LEU A 453 -18.82 -17.94 13.32
N GLN A 454 -18.76 -19.14 13.90
CA GLN A 454 -19.54 -19.49 15.09
C GLN A 454 -19.19 -18.60 16.29
N ALA A 455 -17.91 -18.32 16.54
CA ALA A 455 -17.48 -17.45 17.63
C ALA A 455 -17.92 -16.00 17.39
N ILE A 456 -17.83 -15.51 16.14
CA ILE A 456 -18.34 -14.19 15.74
C ILE A 456 -19.84 -14.09 15.98
N LYS A 457 -20.62 -15.10 15.54
CA LYS A 457 -22.07 -15.15 15.73
C LYS A 457 -22.45 -15.14 17.21
N ALA A 458 -21.70 -15.84 18.05
CA ALA A 458 -21.91 -15.87 19.50
C ALA A 458 -21.51 -14.56 20.20
N GLY A 459 -20.76 -13.67 19.53
CA GLY A 459 -20.24 -12.45 20.14
C GLY A 459 -19.01 -12.67 21.05
N ASP A 460 -18.36 -13.83 20.95
CA ASP A 460 -17.21 -14.18 21.78
C ASP A 460 -15.91 -13.68 21.12
N ASP A 461 -15.52 -12.43 21.47
CA ASP A 461 -14.33 -11.76 20.92
C ASP A 461 -13.05 -12.55 21.20
N SER A 462 -12.86 -13.01 22.44
CA SER A 462 -11.66 -13.74 22.84
C SER A 462 -11.51 -15.05 22.07
N LEU A 463 -12.58 -15.83 21.95
CA LEU A 463 -12.57 -17.08 21.20
C LEU A 463 -12.41 -16.87 19.70
N ALA A 464 -13.06 -15.85 19.13
CA ALA A 464 -12.93 -15.51 17.71
C ALA A 464 -11.47 -15.15 17.36
N ARG A 465 -10.83 -14.29 18.17
CA ARG A 465 -9.42 -13.92 18.00
C ARG A 465 -8.47 -15.10 18.15
N TYR A 466 -8.70 -15.97 19.14
CA TYR A 466 -7.91 -17.20 19.30
C TYR A 466 -8.03 -18.11 18.07
N ARG A 467 -9.26 -18.32 17.56
CA ARG A 467 -9.52 -19.18 16.42
C ARG A 467 -8.92 -18.65 15.12
N ILE A 468 -9.05 -17.35 14.83
CA ILE A 468 -8.41 -16.75 13.64
C ILE A 468 -6.89 -16.80 13.76
N ARG A 469 -6.32 -16.61 14.97
CA ARG A 469 -4.86 -16.71 15.12
C ARG A 469 -4.36 -18.10 14.81
N ARG A 470 -4.99 -19.13 15.40
CA ARG A 470 -4.65 -20.53 15.15
C ARG A 470 -4.85 -20.93 13.69
N HIS A 471 -5.90 -20.41 13.03
CA HIS A 471 -6.11 -20.60 11.59
C HIS A 471 -4.95 -20.05 10.77
N LEU A 472 -4.55 -18.81 11.02
CA LEU A 472 -3.44 -18.16 10.31
C LEU A 472 -2.10 -18.88 10.55
N ASP A 473 -1.90 -19.46 11.73
CA ASP A 473 -0.72 -20.28 12.00
C ASP A 473 -0.73 -21.62 11.28
N ALA A 474 -1.87 -22.30 11.24
CA ALA A 474 -2.03 -23.61 10.59
C ALA A 474 -2.01 -23.49 9.06
N ALA A 475 -2.64 -22.45 8.51
CA ALA A 475 -2.64 -22.16 7.09
C ALA A 475 -1.32 -21.55 6.63
N ALA A 476 -0.33 -21.33 7.50
CA ALA A 476 0.93 -20.71 7.14
C ALA A 476 1.59 -21.34 5.91
N SER A 477 1.58 -22.66 5.76
CA SER A 477 2.14 -23.37 4.60
C SER A 477 1.40 -23.11 3.28
N TRP A 478 0.21 -22.52 3.31
CA TRP A 478 -0.55 -22.07 2.13
C TRP A 478 -0.16 -20.67 1.68
N TRP A 479 0.52 -19.92 2.56
CA TRP A 479 0.76 -18.51 2.38
C TRP A 479 2.26 -18.17 2.44
N LEU A 480 3.08 -18.96 3.14
CA LEU A 480 4.48 -18.74 3.49
C LEU A 480 5.36 -19.91 3.05
#